data_AF-A0A8H6FSK3-F1
#
_entry.id   AF-A0A8H6FSK3-F1
#
_cell.length_a   1.000
_cell.length_b   1.000
_cell.length_c   1.000
_cell.angle_alpha   90.00
_cell.angle_beta   90.00
_cell.angle_gamma   90.00
#
_symmetry.space_group_name_H-M   'P 1'
#
loop_
_entity.id
_entity.type
_entity.pdbx_description
1 polymer ?
#
loop_
_entity_poly.entity_id
_entity_poly.type
_entity_poly.pdbx_seq_one_letter_code
_entity_poly.pdbx_strand_id
1 'polypeptide(L)'
;MLKPRLARTCLKHFLDPTKPLGANYGGIIGLQAIGGSEIVRALIVPNLKEYEELVKDAIDAMDEGKRNEGEMVFKALLEALVSLEEESVGAVNGFANGHAAEMRKELGDKIGDLFAERVLELGKPRLVRAIMEC
;
A
#
# COMPACT_ATOMS: atom_id res chain seq x y z
N MET A 1 18.98 9.41 -16.41
CA MET A 1 17.65 9.90 -16.82
C MET A 1 16.56 8.81 -17.00
N LEU A 2 16.83 7.52 -16.78
CA LEU A 2 15.83 6.46 -17.03
C LEU A 2 14.77 6.31 -15.92
N LYS A 3 15.17 6.46 -14.65
CA LYS A 3 14.29 6.21 -13.47
C LYS A 3 12.96 6.98 -13.49
N PRO A 4 12.91 8.32 -13.73
CA PRO A 4 11.65 9.05 -13.71
C PRO A 4 10.68 8.69 -14.85
N ARG A 5 11.21 8.17 -15.98
CA ARG A 5 10.38 7.72 -17.09
C ARG A 5 9.74 6.37 -16.77
N LEU A 6 10.55 5.44 -16.25
CA LEU A 6 10.05 4.12 -15.84
C LEU A 6 9.03 4.25 -14.70
N ALA A 7 9.31 5.08 -13.68
CA ALA A 7 8.39 5.27 -12.57
C ALA A 7 7.02 5.76 -13.03
N ARG A 8 6.97 6.73 -13.97
CA ARG A 8 5.72 7.20 -14.57
C ARG A 8 4.98 6.10 -15.34
N THR A 9 5.69 5.26 -16.09
CA THR A 9 5.07 4.13 -16.79
C THR A 9 4.51 3.12 -15.80
N CYS A 10 5.25 2.74 -14.76
CA CYS A 10 4.78 1.81 -13.73
C CYS A 10 3.58 2.37 -12.97
N LEU A 11 3.63 3.65 -12.58
CA LEU A 11 2.50 4.34 -11.93
C LEU A 11 1.25 4.34 -12.80
N LYS A 12 1.40 4.60 -14.11
CA LYS A 12 0.27 4.57 -15.04
C LYS A 12 -0.36 3.17 -15.11
N HIS A 13 0.44 2.10 -15.10
CA HIS A 13 -0.12 0.74 -15.11
C HIS A 13 -0.77 0.40 -13.78
N PHE A 14 -0.17 0.79 -12.66
CA PHE A 14 -0.74 0.59 -11.32
C PHE A 14 -2.13 1.23 -11.20
N LEU A 15 -2.30 2.47 -11.66
CA LEU A 15 -3.52 3.25 -11.45
C LEU A 15 -4.55 3.15 -12.59
N ASP A 16 -4.38 2.24 -13.57
CA ASP A 16 -5.33 2.11 -14.69
C ASP A 16 -6.35 1.00 -14.39
N PRO A 17 -7.59 1.33 -13.98
CA PRO A 17 -8.59 0.33 -13.63
C PRO A 17 -9.11 -0.47 -14.84
N THR A 18 -8.78 -0.04 -16.06
CA THR A 18 -9.15 -0.76 -17.29
C THR A 18 -8.17 -1.89 -17.62
N LYS A 19 -7.04 -1.96 -16.91
CA LYS A 19 -6.03 -2.99 -17.11
C LYS A 19 -6.33 -4.25 -16.29
N PRO A 20 -5.87 -5.43 -16.76
CA PRO A 20 -5.88 -6.64 -15.93
C PRO A 20 -5.07 -6.43 -14.65
N LEU A 21 -5.47 -7.08 -13.56
CA LEU A 21 -4.79 -6.99 -12.26
C LEU A 21 -3.31 -7.34 -12.34
N GLY A 22 -2.92 -8.27 -13.21
CA GLY A 22 -1.51 -8.59 -13.48
C GLY A 22 -0.67 -7.41 -13.98
N ALA A 23 -1.26 -6.48 -14.74
CA ALA A 23 -0.57 -5.26 -15.17
C ALA A 23 -0.40 -4.28 -13.99
N ASN A 24 -1.41 -4.18 -13.13
CA ASN A 24 -1.35 -3.34 -11.95
C ASN A 24 -0.29 -3.86 -10.98
N TYR A 25 -0.28 -5.18 -10.76
CA TYR A 25 0.76 -5.90 -10.01
C TYR A 25 2.17 -5.59 -10.56
N GLY A 26 2.38 -5.72 -11.87
CA GLY A 26 3.65 -5.39 -12.50
C GLY A 26 4.06 -3.91 -12.32
N GLY A 27 3.08 -3.00 -12.31
CA GLY A 27 3.29 -1.60 -11.98
C GLY A 27 3.80 -1.40 -10.55
N ILE A 28 3.16 -2.04 -9.57
CA ILE A 28 3.54 -1.98 -8.15
C ILE A 28 4.97 -2.51 -7.93
N ILE A 29 5.26 -3.72 -8.42
CA ILE A 29 6.59 -4.33 -8.30
C ILE A 29 7.65 -3.46 -9.00
N GLY A 30 7.32 -2.91 -10.18
CA GLY A 30 8.20 -2.01 -10.92
C GLY A 30 8.53 -0.73 -10.13
N LEU A 31 7.55 -0.12 -9.48
CA LEU A 31 7.75 1.06 -8.63
C LEU A 31 8.71 0.75 -7.46
N GLN A 32 8.48 -0.35 -6.75
CA GLN A 32 9.36 -0.80 -5.66
C GLN A 32 10.79 -1.03 -6.15
N ALA A 33 10.97 -1.68 -7.31
CA ALA A 33 12.29 -1.94 -7.87
C ALA A 33 13.06 -0.67 -8.31
N ILE A 34 12.36 0.41 -8.69
CA ILE A 34 13.00 1.63 -9.22
C ILE A 34 13.59 2.51 -8.11
N GLY A 35 12.86 2.68 -7.00
CA GLY A 35 13.24 3.63 -5.95
C GLY A 35 12.82 3.23 -4.54
N GLY A 36 12.46 1.96 -4.34
CA GLY A 36 12.16 1.42 -3.01
C GLY A 36 11.08 2.21 -2.28
N SER A 37 11.26 2.29 -0.97
CA SER A 37 10.54 3.11 0.01
C SER A 37 10.25 4.55 -0.43
N GLU A 38 11.23 5.29 -0.98
CA GLU A 38 11.02 6.69 -1.42
C GLU A 38 9.88 6.78 -2.43
N ILE A 39 9.88 5.88 -3.41
CA ILE A 39 8.83 5.79 -4.41
C ILE A 39 7.51 5.28 -3.82
N VAL A 40 7.54 4.36 -2.86
CA VAL A 40 6.33 3.91 -2.15
C VAL A 40 5.66 5.10 -1.44
N ARG A 41 6.44 5.91 -0.69
CA ARG A 41 5.93 7.11 0.00
C ARG A 41 5.34 8.11 -0.98
N ALA A 42 6.06 8.40 -2.07
CA ALA A 42 5.67 9.44 -3.00
C ALA A 42 4.53 9.04 -3.95
N LEU A 43 4.43 7.78 -4.34
CA LEU A 43 3.57 7.34 -5.45
C LEU A 43 2.56 6.26 -5.09
N ILE A 44 2.83 5.38 -4.13
CA ILE A 44 1.88 4.30 -3.75
C ILE A 44 0.93 4.79 -2.66
N VAL A 45 1.47 5.25 -1.53
CA VAL A 45 0.67 5.67 -0.35
C VAL A 45 -0.42 6.69 -0.71
N PRO A 46 -0.15 7.76 -1.48
CA PRO A 46 -1.17 8.78 -1.76
C PRO A 46 -2.35 8.28 -2.61
N ASN A 47 -2.17 7.19 -3.35
CA ASN A 47 -3.19 6.63 -4.24
C ASN A 47 -3.87 5.38 -3.66
N LEU A 48 -3.41 4.89 -2.50
CA LEU A 48 -3.79 3.56 -2.02
C LEU A 48 -5.25 3.49 -1.57
N LYS A 49 -5.76 4.55 -0.93
CA LYS A 49 -7.16 4.64 -0.51
C LYS A 49 -8.14 4.56 -1.68
N GLU A 50 -7.87 5.28 -2.77
CA GLU A 50 -8.72 5.25 -3.96
C GLU A 50 -8.62 3.90 -4.68
N TYR A 51 -7.41 3.32 -4.75
CA TYR A 51 -7.20 2.03 -5.38
C TYR A 51 -7.79 0.84 -4.58
N GLU A 52 -8.05 1.02 -3.29
CA GLU A 52 -8.54 -0.02 -2.39
C GLU A 52 -9.86 -0.66 -2.87
N GLU A 53 -10.79 0.13 -3.41
CA GLU A 53 -12.08 -0.36 -3.89
C GLU A 53 -11.90 -1.44 -4.98
N LEU A 54 -10.98 -1.21 -5.91
CA LEU A 54 -10.66 -2.16 -6.97
C LEU A 54 -10.08 -3.47 -6.40
N VAL A 55 -9.27 -3.38 -5.35
CA VAL A 55 -8.70 -4.56 -4.67
C VAL A 55 -9.78 -5.34 -3.93
N LYS A 56 -10.67 -4.66 -3.20
CA LYS A 56 -11.83 -5.28 -2.52
C LYS A 56 -12.71 -6.03 -3.52
N ASP A 57 -13.10 -5.37 -4.61
CA ASP A 57 -13.92 -5.96 -5.67
C ASP A 57 -13.26 -7.20 -6.32
N ALA A 58 -11.92 -7.20 -6.40
CA ALA A 58 -11.18 -8.34 -6.91
C ALA A 58 -11.17 -9.51 -5.92
N ILE A 59 -10.89 -9.26 -4.64
CA ILE A 59 -10.85 -10.29 -3.58
C ILE A 59 -12.24 -10.91 -3.36
N ASP A 60 -13.30 -10.11 -3.43
CA ASP A 60 -14.67 -10.58 -3.24
C ASP A 60 -15.28 -11.19 -4.52
N ALA A 61 -14.53 -11.23 -5.63
CA ALA A 61 -15.01 -11.78 -6.89
C ALA A 61 -15.40 -13.26 -6.75
N MET A 62 -16.46 -13.70 -7.44
CA MET A 62 -16.85 -15.12 -7.49
C MET A 62 -15.87 -15.97 -8.31
N ASP A 63 -15.29 -15.38 -9.35
CA ASP A 63 -14.27 -16.01 -10.18
C ASP A 63 -12.98 -16.21 -9.38
N GLU A 64 -12.55 -17.46 -9.24
CA GLU A 64 -11.37 -17.83 -8.45
C GLU A 64 -10.08 -17.25 -9.02
N GLY A 65 -9.96 -17.17 -10.35
CA GLY A 65 -8.79 -16.56 -11.00
C GLY A 65 -8.65 -15.09 -10.63
N LYS A 66 -9.74 -14.32 -10.78
CA LYS A 66 -9.77 -12.89 -10.42
C LYS A 66 -9.54 -12.67 -8.92
N ARG A 67 -10.10 -13.53 -8.06
CA ARG A 67 -9.85 -13.49 -6.61
C ARG A 67 -8.37 -13.67 -6.29
N ASN A 68 -7.75 -14.70 -6.84
CA ASN A 68 -6.33 -14.98 -6.64
C ASN A 68 -5.45 -13.81 -7.12
N GLU A 69 -5.79 -13.20 -8.26
CA GLU A 69 -5.10 -12.01 -8.75
C GLU A 69 -5.26 -10.81 -7.81
N GLY A 70 -6.47 -10.60 -7.26
CA GLY A 70 -6.75 -9.57 -6.27
C GLY A 70 -5.92 -9.74 -5.00
N GLU A 71 -5.85 -10.96 -4.48
CA GLU A 71 -5.02 -11.31 -3.32
C GLU A 71 -3.52 -11.05 -3.57
N MET A 72 -3.04 -11.34 -4.78
CA MET A 72 -1.64 -11.08 -5.16
C MET A 72 -1.33 -9.58 -5.22
N VAL A 73 -2.23 -8.77 -5.77
CA VAL A 73 -2.12 -7.30 -5.78
C VAL A 73 -2.14 -6.75 -4.36
N PHE A 74 -3.10 -7.20 -3.54
CA PHE A 74 -3.18 -6.83 -2.13
C PHE A 74 -1.89 -7.12 -1.38
N LYS A 75 -1.35 -8.34 -1.54
CA LYS A 75 -0.08 -8.74 -0.91
C LYS A 75 1.08 -7.85 -1.34
N ALA A 76 1.21 -7.54 -2.64
CA ALA A 76 2.28 -6.66 -3.13
C ALA A 76 2.20 -5.24 -2.53
N LEU A 77 1.00 -4.69 -2.42
CA LEU A 77 0.78 -3.38 -1.80
C LEU A 77 1.08 -3.41 -0.30
N LEU A 78 0.68 -4.47 0.40
CA LEU A 78 1.03 -4.65 1.81
C LEU A 78 2.54 -4.76 2.02
N GLU A 79 3.24 -5.54 1.19
CA GLU A 79 4.70 -5.64 1.22
C GLU A 79 5.38 -4.29 0.93
N ALA A 80 4.83 -3.50 0.00
CA ALA A 80 5.29 -2.14 -0.25
C ALA A 80 5.13 -1.25 0.99
N LEU A 81 3.98 -1.29 1.67
CA LEU A 81 3.80 -0.57 2.93
C LEU A 81 4.80 -1.02 3.99
N VAL A 82 4.96 -2.33 4.19
CA VAL A 82 5.90 -2.90 5.18
C VAL A 82 7.34 -2.42 4.95
N SER A 83 7.75 -2.21 3.69
CA SER A 83 9.08 -1.69 3.36
C SER A 83 9.37 -0.28 3.93
N LEU A 84 8.33 0.49 4.28
CA LEU A 84 8.48 1.80 4.90
C LEU A 84 9.00 1.73 6.34
N GLU A 85 8.85 0.58 7.01
CA GLU A 85 9.31 0.36 8.38
C GLU A 85 10.84 0.43 8.49
N GLU A 86 11.56 -0.13 7.51
CA GLU A 86 13.03 -0.26 7.53
C GLU A 86 13.75 1.10 7.56
N GLU A 87 13.10 2.16 7.09
CA GLU A 87 13.63 3.52 7.09
C GLU A 87 13.16 4.39 8.25
N SER A 88 12.25 3.88 9.10
CA SER A 88 11.79 4.63 10.27
C SER A 88 12.83 4.60 11.37
N VAL A 89 13.69 5.62 11.41
CA VAL A 89 14.71 5.79 12.45
C VAL A 89 14.09 6.48 13.66
N GLY A 90 13.81 5.75 14.73
CA GLY A 90 13.36 6.34 15.99
C GLY A 90 12.83 5.34 17.03
N ALA A 91 13.03 5.64 18.31
CA ALA A 91 12.39 4.93 19.40
C ALA A 91 10.87 5.17 19.37
N VAL A 92 10.09 4.11 19.53
CA VAL A 92 8.63 4.22 19.66
C VAL A 92 8.35 4.48 21.14
N ASN A 93 8.06 5.71 21.50
CA ASN A 93 7.41 5.97 22.79
C ASN A 93 5.97 5.48 22.66
N GLY A 94 5.61 4.49 23.48
CA GLY A 94 4.40 3.68 23.34
C GLY A 94 3.15 4.51 23.08
N PHE A 95 2.42 4.14 22.03
CA PHE A 95 1.08 4.66 21.77
C PHE A 95 0.17 4.26 22.94
N ALA A 96 -0.17 5.24 23.78
CA ALA A 96 -1.03 5.03 24.92
C ALA A 96 -2.41 4.52 24.45
N ASN A 97 -2.96 3.53 25.18
CA ASN A 97 -4.18 2.76 24.91
C ASN A 97 -5.51 3.57 24.91
N GLY A 98 -5.49 4.86 24.56
CA GLY A 98 -6.66 5.73 24.49
C GLY A 98 -7.07 6.20 23.08
N HIS A 99 -6.19 6.09 22.07
CA HIS A 99 -6.41 6.67 20.74
C HIS A 99 -6.53 5.63 19.62
N ALA A 100 -6.79 4.36 19.93
CA ALA A 100 -6.79 3.29 18.94
C ALA A 100 -7.86 3.47 17.84
N ALA A 101 -9.05 3.96 18.19
CA ALA A 101 -10.12 4.21 17.23
C ALA A 101 -9.79 5.40 16.31
N GLU A 102 -9.21 6.47 16.86
CA GLU A 102 -8.78 7.64 16.11
C GLU A 102 -7.62 7.28 15.17
N MET A 103 -6.63 6.54 15.65
CA MET A 103 -5.51 6.05 14.83
C MET A 103 -5.98 5.15 13.70
N ARG A 104 -6.92 4.24 13.95
CA ARG A 104 -7.51 3.41 12.89
C ARG A 104 -8.15 4.28 11.82
N LYS A 105 -8.93 5.27 12.24
CA LYS A 105 -9.59 6.20 11.33
C LYS A 105 -8.57 7.00 10.51
N GLU A 106 -7.57 7.59 11.15
CA GLU A 106 -6.53 8.35 10.46
C GLU A 106 -5.73 7.49 9.47
N LEU A 107 -5.40 6.26 9.86
CA LEU A 107 -4.70 5.33 8.98
C LEU A 107 -5.60 4.90 7.80
N GLY A 108 -6.87 4.59 8.06
CA GLY A 108 -7.86 4.29 7.02
C GLY A 108 -8.07 5.47 6.06
N ASP A 109 -8.07 6.69 6.60
CA ASP A 109 -8.16 7.91 5.79
C ASP A 109 -6.95 8.14 4.88
N LYS A 110 -5.81 7.52 5.20
CA LYS A 110 -4.56 7.64 4.44
C LYS A 110 -4.36 6.51 3.42
N ILE A 111 -4.60 5.26 3.83
CA ILE A 111 -4.27 4.07 3.01
C ILE A 111 -5.46 3.19 2.69
N GLY A 112 -6.67 3.53 3.15
CA GLY A 112 -7.84 2.68 3.01
C GLY A 112 -8.04 1.73 4.18
N ASP A 113 -9.29 1.39 4.46
CA ASP A 113 -9.69 0.65 5.68
C ASP A 113 -9.13 -0.78 5.71
N LEU A 114 -9.14 -1.48 4.57
CA LEU A 114 -8.61 -2.84 4.41
C LEU A 114 -7.12 -2.89 4.72
N PHE A 115 -6.36 -1.93 4.19
CA PHE A 115 -4.92 -1.87 4.45
C PHE A 115 -4.64 -1.39 5.87
N ALA A 116 -5.40 -0.43 6.40
CA ALA A 116 -5.27 0.04 7.77
C ALA A 116 -5.53 -1.08 8.78
N GLU A 117 -6.59 -1.86 8.60
CA GLU A 117 -6.88 -3.04 9.42
C GLU A 117 -5.70 -4.01 9.41
N ARG A 118 -5.24 -4.41 8.20
CA ARG A 118 -4.12 -5.35 8.08
C ARG A 118 -2.82 -4.81 8.68
N VAL A 119 -2.52 -3.53 8.51
CA VAL A 119 -1.31 -2.89 9.09
C VAL A 119 -1.38 -2.89 10.62
N LEU A 120 -2.55 -2.61 11.21
CA LEU A 120 -2.74 -2.64 12.66
C LEU A 120 -2.60 -4.07 13.22
N GLU A 121 -3.12 -5.07 12.52
CA GLU A 121 -2.99 -6.50 12.89
C GLU A 121 -1.53 -6.96 12.95
N LEU A 122 -0.64 -6.39 12.12
CA LEU A 122 0.78 -6.70 12.17
C LEU A 122 1.43 -6.31 13.51
N GLY A 123 0.81 -5.44 14.31
CA GLY A 123 1.32 -5.06 15.61
C GLY A 123 2.66 -4.33 15.54
N LYS A 124 2.88 -3.55 14.47
CA LYS A 124 4.14 -2.85 14.16
C LYS A 124 3.98 -1.32 14.28
N PRO A 125 4.18 -0.73 15.47
CA PRO A 125 4.03 0.71 15.69
C PRO A 125 4.94 1.58 14.80
N ARG A 126 6.14 1.09 14.46
CA ARG A 126 7.08 1.81 13.57
C ARG A 126 6.53 1.91 12.15
N LEU A 127 5.94 0.83 11.66
CA LEU A 127 5.28 0.81 10.35
C LEU A 127 4.12 1.82 10.31
N VAL A 128 3.23 1.80 11.32
CA VAL A 128 2.11 2.75 11.41
C VAL A 128 2.65 4.19 11.36
N ARG A 129 3.63 4.52 12.20
CA ARG A 129 4.25 5.85 12.20
C ARG A 129 4.86 6.20 10.83
N ALA A 130 5.60 5.28 10.21
CA ALA A 130 6.23 5.50 8.92
C ALA A 130 5.20 5.82 7.83
N ILE A 131 4.05 5.14 7.84
CA ILE A 131 2.95 5.41 6.91
C ILE A 131 2.34 6.77 7.21
N MET A 132 2.10 7.11 8.48
CA MET A 132 1.53 8.41 8.87
C MET A 132 2.40 9.60 8.44
N GLU A 133 3.72 9.43 8.41
CA GLU A 133 4.69 10.44 7.97
C GLU A 133 4.82 10.59 6.44
N CYS A 134 4.11 9.78 5.64
CA CYS A 134 4.13 9.86 4.17
C CYS A 134 3.34 11.04 3.60
#